data_AF-A0A1G5TNK1-F1
#
_entry.id   AF-A0A1G5TNK1-F1
#
_cell.length_a   1.000
_cell.length_b   1.000
_cell.length_c   1.000
_cell.angle_alpha   90.00
_cell.angle_beta   90.00
_cell.angle_gamma   90.00
#
_symmetry.space_group_name_H-M   'P 1'
#
loop_
_entity.id
_entity.type
_entity.pdbx_description
1 polymer ?
#
loop_
_entity_poly.entity_id
_entity_poly.type
_entity_poly.pdbx_seq_one_letter_code
_entity_poly.pdbx_strand_id
1 'polypeptide(L)'
;MQKGAAAEDQGDWDAARRIYAQTFADKNLAQTSPRYRAVLHYEYGRSLGVTCFFTETEHELTLAHNLDKKNSGVFYLSLAELARLNLAQQKFPEALSYFERALAELDSAITAKTAPVFYANVLDDYALALSGAGHPGKAKAATRQAAEVRANIIGEQRNGDTTPYGKQCGKS
;
A
#
# COMPACT_ATOMS: atom_id res chain seq x y z
N MET A 1 11.11 11.89 -8.27
CA MET A 1 10.98 10.93 -7.17
C MET A 1 11.49 11.46 -5.82
N GLN A 2 12.80 11.71 -5.63
CA GLN A 2 13.36 12.06 -4.30
C GLN A 2 12.66 13.22 -3.56
N LYS A 3 12.32 14.30 -4.27
CA LYS A 3 11.61 15.45 -3.66
C LYS A 3 10.20 15.11 -3.17
N GLY A 4 9.49 14.21 -3.89
CA GLY A 4 8.17 13.75 -3.48
C GLY A 4 8.27 12.89 -2.22
N ALA A 5 9.20 11.93 -2.22
CA ALA A 5 9.46 11.08 -1.05
C ALA A 5 9.86 11.90 0.19
N ALA A 6 10.71 12.91 0.02
CA ALA A 6 11.07 13.81 1.10
C ALA A 6 9.88 14.61 1.66
N ALA A 7 8.90 14.96 0.82
CA ALA A 7 7.67 15.60 1.27
C ALA A 7 6.75 14.61 2.03
N GLU A 8 6.64 13.36 1.58
CA GLU A 8 5.95 12.30 2.33
C GLU A 8 6.58 12.06 3.70
N ASP A 9 7.91 11.98 3.79
CA ASP A 9 8.66 11.80 5.03
C ASP A 9 8.41 12.96 6.03
N GLN A 10 8.12 14.16 5.50
CA GLN A 10 7.75 15.34 6.30
C GLN A 10 6.24 15.38 6.63
N GLY A 11 5.45 14.46 6.10
CA GLY A 11 3.99 14.43 6.23
C GLY A 11 3.26 15.45 5.35
N ASP A 12 3.95 16.12 4.43
CA ASP A 12 3.37 17.03 3.43
C ASP A 12 2.94 16.27 2.18
N TRP A 13 1.87 15.51 2.34
CA TRP A 13 1.31 14.64 1.29
C TRP A 13 0.74 15.43 0.12
N ASP A 14 0.33 16.69 0.33
CA ASP A 14 -0.15 17.52 -0.77
C ASP A 14 1.01 18.04 -1.63
N ALA A 15 2.12 18.46 -1.02
CA ALA A 15 3.34 18.74 -1.77
C ALA A 15 3.84 17.50 -2.52
N ALA A 16 3.86 16.33 -1.86
CA ALA A 16 4.22 15.07 -2.51
C ALA A 16 3.35 14.80 -3.75
N ARG A 17 2.03 14.86 -3.60
CA ARG A 17 1.05 14.71 -4.70
C ARG A 17 1.35 15.64 -5.86
N ARG A 18 1.55 16.94 -5.60
CA ARG A 18 1.84 17.94 -6.65
C ARG A 18 3.17 17.65 -7.36
N ILE A 19 4.21 17.25 -6.63
CA ILE A 19 5.52 16.91 -7.19
C ILE A 19 5.43 15.67 -8.10
N TYR A 20 4.71 14.63 -7.67
CA TYR A 20 4.51 13.46 -8.53
C TYR A 20 3.65 13.76 -9.75
N ALA A 21 2.58 14.54 -9.60
CA ALA A 21 1.75 15.00 -10.72
C ALA A 21 2.58 15.74 -11.78
N GLN A 22 3.50 16.61 -11.37
CA GLN A 22 4.42 17.29 -12.30
C GLN A 22 5.33 16.33 -13.06
N THR A 23 5.69 15.19 -12.47
CA THR A 23 6.53 14.18 -13.13
C THR A 23 5.82 13.53 -14.32
N PHE A 24 4.48 13.46 -14.30
CA PHE A 24 3.69 12.97 -15.44
C PHE A 24 3.71 13.91 -16.65
N ALA A 25 4.10 15.18 -16.48
CA ALA A 25 4.25 16.13 -17.58
C ALA A 25 5.59 15.97 -18.34
N ASP A 26 6.51 15.13 -17.85
CA ASP A 26 7.79 14.88 -18.53
C ASP A 26 7.57 14.10 -19.84
N LYS A 27 7.95 14.72 -20.96
CA LYS A 27 7.85 14.12 -22.31
C LYS A 27 8.68 12.84 -22.46
N ASN A 28 9.69 12.65 -21.60
CA ASN A 28 10.55 11.47 -21.61
C ASN A 28 10.05 10.37 -20.67
N LEU A 29 8.94 10.55 -19.95
CA LEU A 29 8.42 9.55 -19.00
C LEU A 29 8.20 8.18 -19.66
N ALA A 30 7.71 8.17 -20.90
CA ALA A 30 7.50 6.93 -21.66
C ALA A 30 8.81 6.15 -21.93
N GLN A 31 9.95 6.83 -21.96
CA GLN A 31 11.28 6.24 -22.21
C GLN A 31 11.96 5.75 -20.92
N THR A 32 11.41 6.08 -19.75
CA THR A 32 11.94 5.60 -18.47
C THR A 32 11.75 4.09 -18.29
N SER A 33 12.34 3.51 -17.26
CA SER A 33 12.15 2.09 -16.97
C SER A 33 10.70 1.79 -16.51
N PRO A 34 10.16 0.58 -16.80
CA PRO A 34 8.87 0.17 -16.27
C PRO A 34 8.79 0.24 -14.74
N ARG A 35 9.89 -0.10 -14.06
CA ARG A 35 10.02 0.01 -12.60
C ARG A 35 9.87 1.45 -12.13
N TYR A 36 10.51 2.41 -12.80
CA TYR A 36 10.37 3.82 -12.45
C TYR A 36 8.91 4.29 -12.56
N ARG A 37 8.23 3.90 -13.64
CA ARG A 37 6.81 4.24 -13.83
C ARG A 37 5.91 3.58 -12.79
N ALA A 38 6.14 2.31 -12.46
CA ALA A 38 5.37 1.60 -11.44
C ALA A 38 5.47 2.32 -10.07
N VAL A 39 6.69 2.68 -9.66
CA VAL A 39 6.90 3.45 -8.42
C VAL A 39 6.27 4.83 -8.51
N LEU A 40 6.35 5.54 -9.64
CA LEU A 40 5.69 6.84 -9.79
C LEU A 40 4.17 6.74 -9.59
N HIS A 41 3.52 5.78 -10.24
CA HIS A 41 2.09 5.50 -10.05
C HIS A 41 1.76 5.12 -8.59
N TYR A 42 2.61 4.31 -7.96
CA TYR A 42 2.44 3.88 -6.56
C TYR A 42 2.46 5.07 -5.59
N GLU A 43 3.51 5.90 -5.64
CA GLU A 43 3.65 7.03 -4.72
C GLU A 43 2.66 8.16 -5.00
N TYR A 44 2.34 8.38 -6.28
CA TYR A 44 1.30 9.34 -6.64
C TYR A 44 -0.07 8.88 -6.14
N GLY A 45 -0.42 7.62 -6.33
CA GLY A 45 -1.64 7.01 -5.81
C GLY A 45 -1.75 7.16 -4.29
N ARG A 46 -0.71 6.79 -3.54
CA ARG A 46 -0.69 6.98 -2.07
C ARG A 46 -0.96 8.43 -1.67
N SER A 47 -0.29 9.37 -2.33
CA SER A 47 -0.45 10.81 -2.05
C SER A 47 -1.85 11.33 -2.38
N LEU A 48 -2.45 10.87 -3.49
CA LEU A 48 -3.84 11.14 -3.85
C LEU A 48 -4.79 10.65 -2.75
N GLY A 49 -4.58 9.45 -2.22
CA GLY A 49 -5.50 8.85 -1.26
C GLY A 49 -5.43 9.52 0.12
N VAL A 50 -4.24 9.94 0.55
CA VAL A 50 -4.08 10.72 1.78
C VAL A 50 -4.83 12.06 1.69
N THR A 51 -4.84 12.66 0.50
CA THR A 51 -5.53 13.92 0.17
C THR A 51 -6.95 13.72 -0.39
N CYS A 52 -7.49 12.52 -0.28
CA CYS A 52 -8.90 12.16 -0.50
C CYS A 52 -9.39 12.11 -1.96
N PHE A 53 -8.48 12.02 -2.92
CA PHE A 53 -8.76 11.71 -4.33
C PHE A 53 -8.88 10.19 -4.52
N PHE A 54 -9.89 9.58 -3.91
CA PHE A 54 -9.96 8.12 -3.76
C PHE A 54 -10.13 7.37 -5.09
N THR A 55 -10.89 7.91 -6.04
CA THR A 55 -11.09 7.31 -7.36
C THR A 55 -9.78 7.29 -8.15
N GLU A 56 -9.06 8.40 -8.14
CA GLU A 56 -7.75 8.54 -8.77
C GLU A 56 -6.72 7.65 -8.07
N THR A 57 -6.80 7.52 -6.74
CA THR A 57 -5.94 6.60 -5.98
C THR A 57 -6.10 5.16 -6.46
N GLU A 58 -7.34 4.69 -6.59
CA GLU A 58 -7.62 3.34 -7.07
C GLU A 58 -7.10 3.13 -8.50
N HIS A 59 -7.26 4.13 -9.36
CA HIS A 59 -6.72 4.10 -10.72
C HIS A 59 -5.19 3.97 -10.73
N GLU A 60 -4.49 4.85 -10.02
CA GLU A 60 -3.03 4.93 -10.00
C GLU A 60 -2.40 3.68 -9.36
N LEU A 61 -2.92 3.20 -8.23
CA LEU A 61 -2.44 1.97 -7.59
C LEU A 61 -2.70 0.73 -8.46
N THR A 62 -3.80 0.71 -9.22
CA THR A 62 -4.08 -0.36 -10.19
C THR A 62 -3.06 -0.34 -11.34
N LEU A 63 -2.70 0.84 -11.86
CA LEU A 63 -1.65 0.98 -12.87
C LEU A 63 -0.29 0.51 -12.34
N ALA A 64 0.06 0.89 -11.11
CA ALA A 64 1.29 0.44 -10.44
C ALA A 64 1.32 -1.10 -10.33
N HIS A 65 0.25 -1.71 -9.82
CA HIS A 65 0.11 -3.18 -9.72
C HIS A 65 0.33 -3.86 -11.08
N ASN A 66 -0.36 -3.40 -12.11
CA ASN A 66 -0.29 -4.00 -13.45
C ASN A 66 1.10 -3.85 -14.07
N LEU A 67 1.77 -2.71 -13.88
CA LEU A 67 3.12 -2.49 -14.36
C LEU A 67 4.12 -3.39 -13.65
N ASP A 68 4.08 -3.49 -12.33
CA ASP A 68 4.98 -4.39 -11.59
C ASP A 68 4.70 -5.85 -11.97
N LYS A 69 3.44 -6.28 -12.04
CA LYS A 69 3.09 -7.65 -12.38
C LYS A 69 3.60 -8.06 -13.77
N LYS A 70 3.47 -7.16 -14.76
CA LYS A 70 3.97 -7.37 -16.12
C LYS A 70 5.50 -7.44 -16.20
N ASN A 71 6.22 -6.81 -15.27
CA ASN A 71 7.67 -6.65 -15.31
C ASN A 71 8.38 -7.36 -14.14
N SER A 72 7.73 -8.35 -13.51
CA SER A 72 8.27 -9.12 -12.39
C SER A 72 8.74 -8.26 -11.20
N GLY A 73 8.03 -7.13 -10.97
CA GLY A 73 8.21 -6.24 -9.82
C GLY A 73 7.44 -6.70 -8.58
N VAL A 74 7.32 -5.80 -7.59
CA VAL A 74 6.72 -6.11 -6.27
C VAL A 74 5.24 -5.72 -6.24
N PHE A 75 4.44 -6.40 -7.07
CA PHE A 75 3.05 -6.00 -7.36
C PHE A 75 2.04 -6.18 -6.21
N TYR A 76 2.37 -6.97 -5.19
CA TYR A 76 1.52 -7.17 -4.01
C TYR A 76 1.46 -5.94 -3.09
N LEU A 77 2.44 -5.02 -3.17
CA LEU A 77 2.43 -3.77 -2.39
C LEU A 77 1.24 -2.90 -2.77
N SER A 78 1.00 -2.73 -4.07
CA SER A 78 -0.14 -1.96 -4.57
C SER A 78 -1.48 -2.59 -4.18
N LEU A 79 -1.58 -3.92 -4.10
CA LEU A 79 -2.79 -4.59 -3.63
C LEU A 79 -3.03 -4.33 -2.13
N ALA A 80 -1.98 -4.37 -1.30
CA ALA A 80 -2.10 -4.02 0.11
C ALA A 80 -2.53 -2.56 0.30
N GLU A 81 -2.02 -1.64 -0.51
CA GLU A 81 -2.45 -0.23 -0.49
C GLU A 81 -3.89 -0.03 -0.96
N LEU A 82 -4.34 -0.72 -2.02
CA LEU A 82 -5.74 -0.72 -2.45
C LEU A 82 -6.67 -1.27 -1.35
N ALA A 83 -6.23 -2.29 -0.63
CA ALA A 83 -6.97 -2.84 0.50
C ALA A 83 -7.06 -1.83 1.65
N ARG A 84 -5.95 -1.18 2.01
CA ARG A 84 -5.88 -0.13 3.05
C ARG A 84 -6.73 1.10 2.71
N LEU A 85 -6.74 1.52 1.45
CA LEU A 85 -7.60 2.59 0.95
C LEU A 85 -9.09 2.27 1.20
N ASN A 86 -9.51 1.04 0.90
CA ASN A 86 -10.89 0.60 1.11
C ASN A 86 -11.21 0.41 2.61
N LEU A 87 -10.26 -0.12 3.39
CA LEU A 87 -10.38 -0.26 4.84
C LEU A 87 -10.56 1.11 5.51
N ALA A 88 -9.81 2.14 5.10
CA ALA A 88 -9.94 3.49 5.61
C ALA A 88 -11.32 4.12 5.31
N GLN A 89 -11.99 3.66 4.24
CA GLN A 89 -13.35 4.05 3.86
C GLN A 89 -14.42 3.12 4.45
N GLN A 90 -14.06 2.15 5.31
CA GLN A 90 -14.95 1.13 5.87
C GLN A 90 -15.65 0.25 4.80
N LYS A 91 -15.08 0.18 3.60
CA LYS A 91 -15.49 -0.71 2.51
C LYS A 91 -14.88 -2.10 2.76
N PHE A 92 -15.38 -2.78 3.80
CA PHE A 92 -14.77 -4.01 4.29
C PHE A 92 -14.77 -5.17 3.29
N PRO A 93 -15.85 -5.44 2.52
CA PRO A 93 -15.83 -6.49 1.49
C PRO A 93 -14.77 -6.24 0.41
N GLU A 94 -14.62 -5.00 -0.05
CA GLU A 94 -13.64 -4.61 -1.07
C GLU A 94 -12.21 -4.69 -0.52
N ALA A 95 -12.00 -4.21 0.71
CA ALA A 95 -10.72 -4.35 1.40
C ALA A 95 -10.31 -5.82 1.54
N LEU A 96 -11.26 -6.68 1.92
CA LEU A 96 -11.04 -8.12 2.06
C LEU A 96 -10.59 -8.74 0.74
N SER A 97 -11.30 -8.44 -0.36
CA SER A 97 -10.97 -8.94 -1.70
C SER A 97 -9.54 -8.58 -2.12
N TYR A 98 -9.10 -7.33 -1.87
CA TYR A 98 -7.74 -6.90 -2.18
C TYR A 98 -6.69 -7.58 -1.29
N PHE A 99 -6.95 -7.73 0.02
CA PHE A 99 -6.04 -8.45 0.92
C PHE A 99 -5.91 -9.93 0.55
N GLU A 100 -7.00 -10.61 0.23
CA GLU A 100 -6.98 -12.01 -0.17
C GLU A 100 -6.15 -12.21 -1.45
N ARG A 101 -6.28 -11.29 -2.43
CA ARG A 101 -5.43 -11.29 -3.64
C ARG A 101 -3.96 -11.05 -3.30
N ALA A 102 -3.66 -10.09 -2.44
CA ALA A 102 -2.29 -9.81 -2.01
C ALA A 102 -1.66 -11.04 -1.32
N LEU A 103 -2.39 -11.66 -0.38
CA LEU A 103 -1.94 -12.83 0.36
C LEU A 103 -1.81 -14.08 -0.51
N ALA A 104 -2.66 -14.25 -1.54
CA ALA A 104 -2.56 -15.35 -2.50
C ALA A 104 -1.33 -15.22 -3.41
N GLU A 105 -0.85 -14.00 -3.64
CA GLU A 105 0.32 -13.71 -4.46
C GLU A 105 1.64 -13.72 -3.66
N LEU A 106 1.56 -13.75 -2.33
CA LEU A 106 2.70 -13.88 -1.44
C LEU A 106 3.01 -15.35 -1.14
N ASP A 107 4.29 -15.74 -1.25
CA ASP A 107 4.77 -16.92 -0.53
C ASP A 107 4.94 -16.53 0.94
N SER A 108 4.07 -17.04 1.81
CA SER A 108 4.03 -16.68 3.22
C SER A 108 5.32 -17.06 3.96
N ALA A 109 5.96 -18.18 3.60
CA ALA A 109 7.18 -18.64 4.24
C ALA A 109 8.40 -17.80 3.83
N ILE A 110 8.46 -17.39 2.56
CA ILE A 110 9.51 -16.48 2.07
C ILE A 110 9.30 -15.08 2.64
N THR A 111 8.08 -14.55 2.55
CA THR A 111 7.77 -13.17 2.95
C THR A 111 7.94 -12.95 4.46
N ALA A 112 7.52 -13.93 5.28
CA ALA A 112 7.75 -13.90 6.72
C ALA A 112 9.24 -13.90 7.12
N LYS A 113 10.15 -14.25 6.20
CA LYS A 113 11.60 -14.18 6.43
C LYS A 113 12.23 -12.93 5.85
N THR A 114 11.83 -12.52 4.65
CA THR A 114 12.46 -11.42 3.91
C THR A 114 11.86 -10.06 4.21
N ALA A 115 10.58 -9.99 4.57
CA ALA A 115 9.87 -8.77 4.91
C ALA A 115 8.86 -8.99 6.06
N PRO A 116 9.30 -9.45 7.24
CA PRO A 116 8.41 -9.86 8.33
C PRO A 116 7.53 -8.73 8.86
N VAL A 117 8.05 -7.50 8.96
CA VAL A 117 7.26 -6.33 9.40
C VAL A 117 6.13 -6.03 8.41
N PHE A 118 6.43 -6.01 7.10
CA PHE A 118 5.41 -5.80 6.08
C PHE A 118 4.32 -6.88 6.16
N TYR A 119 4.73 -8.15 6.24
CA TYR A 119 3.79 -9.25 6.28
C TYR A 119 2.89 -9.22 7.52
N ALA A 120 3.46 -8.95 8.70
CA ALA A 120 2.69 -8.81 9.92
C ALA A 120 1.69 -7.64 9.86
N ASN A 121 2.08 -6.51 9.27
CA ASN A 121 1.19 -5.36 9.11
C ASN A 121 0.04 -5.66 8.13
N VAL A 122 0.30 -6.36 7.02
CA VAL A 122 -0.76 -6.82 6.11
C VAL A 122 -1.73 -7.76 6.83
N LEU A 123 -1.23 -8.68 7.67
CA LEU A 123 -2.09 -9.59 8.44
C LEU A 123 -2.97 -8.86 9.47
N ASP A 124 -2.46 -7.81 10.12
CA ASP A 124 -3.25 -6.99 11.04
C ASP A 124 -4.33 -6.19 10.30
N ASP A 125 -3.98 -5.53 9.20
CA ASP A 125 -4.94 -4.78 8.39
C ASP A 125 -6.02 -5.72 7.82
N TYR A 126 -5.63 -6.93 7.41
CA TYR A 126 -6.53 -7.99 6.98
C TYR A 126 -7.45 -8.45 8.12
N ALA A 127 -6.93 -8.58 9.36
CA ALA A 127 -7.75 -8.90 10.52
C ALA A 127 -8.81 -7.81 10.80
N LEU A 128 -8.45 -6.53 10.62
CA LEU A 128 -9.41 -5.42 10.73
C LEU A 128 -10.51 -5.52 9.66
N ALA A 129 -10.13 -5.79 8.40
CA ALA A 129 -11.10 -5.99 7.31
C ALA A 129 -12.02 -7.18 7.58
N LEU A 130 -11.48 -8.32 8.03
CA LEU A 130 -12.25 -9.50 8.42
C LEU A 130 -13.23 -9.21 9.55
N SER A 131 -12.81 -8.46 10.58
CA SER A 131 -13.68 -8.09 11.69
C SER A 131 -14.82 -7.19 11.22
N GLY A 132 -14.52 -6.17 10.41
CA GLY A 132 -15.52 -5.27 9.82
C GLY A 132 -16.50 -5.97 8.88
N ALA A 133 -16.05 -7.03 8.19
CA ALA A 133 -16.89 -7.88 7.33
C ALA A 133 -17.67 -8.97 8.10
N GLY A 134 -17.59 -9.02 9.44
CA GLY A 134 -18.35 -10.00 10.23
C GLY A 134 -17.71 -11.40 10.30
N HIS A 135 -16.38 -11.50 10.17
CA HIS A 135 -15.61 -12.74 10.26
C HIS A 135 -14.64 -12.77 11.47
N PRO A 136 -15.12 -12.59 12.72
CA PRO A 136 -14.26 -12.42 13.90
C PRO A 136 -13.37 -13.63 14.20
N GLY A 137 -13.82 -14.86 13.88
CA GLY A 137 -13.01 -16.07 14.04
C GLY A 137 -11.78 -16.07 13.12
N LYS A 138 -11.95 -15.66 11.86
CA LYS A 138 -10.85 -15.50 10.91
C LYS A 138 -9.95 -14.33 11.31
N ALA A 139 -10.53 -13.22 11.78
CA ALA A 139 -9.76 -12.07 12.25
C ALA A 139 -8.79 -12.46 13.38
N LYS A 140 -9.28 -13.20 14.39
CA LYS A 140 -8.45 -13.70 15.50
C LYS A 140 -7.30 -14.60 15.00
N ALA A 141 -7.53 -15.41 13.98
CA ALA A 141 -6.50 -16.25 13.38
C ALA A 141 -5.42 -15.40 12.68
N ALA A 142 -5.81 -14.39 11.92
CA ALA A 142 -4.88 -13.46 11.26
C ALA A 142 -4.05 -12.65 12.27
N THR A 143 -4.68 -12.12 13.33
CA THR A 143 -3.96 -11.42 14.42
C THR A 143 -2.96 -12.33 15.11
N ARG A 144 -3.31 -13.60 15.38
CA ARG A 144 -2.38 -14.56 15.98
C ARG A 144 -1.18 -14.81 15.06
N GLN A 145 -1.42 -14.99 13.76
CA GLN A 145 -0.36 -15.18 12.78
C GLN A 145 0.57 -13.95 12.70
N ALA A 146 0.02 -12.73 12.73
CA ALA A 146 0.82 -11.50 12.76
C ALA A 146 1.73 -11.44 14.00
N ALA A 147 1.21 -11.84 15.17
CA ALA A 147 1.98 -11.92 16.41
C ALA A 147 3.10 -12.98 16.33
N GLU A 148 2.83 -14.15 15.74
CA GLU A 148 3.83 -15.19 15.50
C GLU A 148 4.95 -14.72 14.57
N VAL A 149 4.63 -13.99 13.50
CA VAL A 149 5.63 -13.40 12.59
C VAL A 149 6.51 -12.41 13.36
N ARG A 150 5.91 -11.53 14.17
CA ARG A 150 6.64 -10.54 14.96
C ARG A 150 7.54 -11.16 16.03
N ALA A 151 7.10 -12.25 16.65
CA ALA A 151 7.91 -12.97 17.64
C ALA A 151 9.22 -13.54 17.05
N ASN A 152 9.29 -13.73 15.73
CA ASN A 152 10.45 -14.25 15.02
C ASN A 152 11.35 -13.14 14.43
N ILE A 153 11.03 -11.85 14.63
CA ILE A 153 11.86 -10.74 14.18
C ILE A 153 13.05 -10.59 15.13
N ILE A 154 14.26 -10.73 14.61
CA ILE A 154 15.50 -10.51 15.37
C ILE A 154 16.04 -9.11 15.02
N GLY A 155 16.14 -8.24 16.02
CA GLY A 155 16.64 -6.86 15.88
C GLY A 155 15.54 -5.81 15.69
N GLU A 156 15.92 -4.53 15.74
CA GLU A 156 15.02 -3.42 15.49
C GLU A 156 14.76 -3.28 13.98
N GLN A 157 13.53 -3.54 13.55
CA GLN A 157 13.06 -3.12 12.22
C GLN A 157 12.08 -1.96 12.39
N ARG A 158 12.28 -0.91 11.59
CA ARG A 158 11.39 0.25 11.57
C ARG A 158 9.98 -0.25 11.20
N ASN A 159 8.98 0.07 12.02
CA ASN A 159 7.59 -0.16 11.66
C ASN A 159 7.36 0.48 10.28
N GLY A 160 6.84 -0.28 9.33
CA GLY A 160 6.47 0.28 8.04
C GLY A 160 5.36 1.31 8.27
N ASP A 161 5.61 2.56 7.92
CA ASP A 161 4.64 3.65 8.03
C ASP A 161 3.44 3.32 7.13
N THR A 162 2.30 3.05 7.75
CA THR A 162 1.03 2.85 7.04
C THR A 162 0.59 4.16 6.42
N THR A 163 0.22 4.12 5.14
CA THR A 163 -0.26 5.30 4.42
C THR A 163 -1.52 5.87 5.10
N PRO A 164 -1.54 7.15 5.53
CA PRO A 164 -2.63 7.72 6.30
C PRO A 164 -3.80 8.17 5.39
N TYR A 165 -4.44 7.21 4.71
CA TYR A 165 -5.54 7.48 3.78
C TYR A 165 -6.66 8.30 4.43
N GLY A 166 -7.15 9.30 3.70
CA GLY A 166 -8.27 10.13 4.14
C GLY A 166 -7.95 11.13 5.27
N LYS A 167 -6.68 11.29 5.68
CA LYS A 167 -6.31 12.12 6.84
C LYS A 167 -6.00 13.59 6.50
N GLN A 168 -5.88 13.93 5.22
CA GLN A 168 -5.52 15.28 4.78
C GLN A 168 -6.46 15.84 3.70
N CYS A 169 -7.77 15.56 3.82
CA CYS A 169 -8.76 16.13 2.90
C CYS A 169 -8.76 17.66 2.98
N GLY A 170 -8.80 18.34 1.83
CA GLY A 170 -9.00 19.80 1.76
C GLY A 170 -7.84 20.65 2.28
N LYS A 171 -6.65 20.07 2.49
CA LYS A 171 -5.43 20.84 2.74
C LYS A 171 -4.84 21.28 1.39
N SER A 172 -4.75 22.59 1.17
CA SER A 172 -4.15 23.24 -0.01
C SER A 172 -2.96 24.09 0.38
#